data_AF-A0A3S8ZNQ6-F1
#
_entry.id   AF-A0A3S8ZNQ6-F1
#
_cell.length_a   1.000
_cell.length_b   1.000
_cell.length_c   1.000
_cell.angle_alpha   90.00
_cell.angle_beta   90.00
_cell.angle_gamma   90.00
#
_symmetry.space_group_name_H-M   'P 1'
#
loop_
_entity.id
_entity.type
_entity.pdbx_description
1 polymer ?
#
loop_
_entity_poly.entity_id
_entity_poly.type
_entity_poly.pdbx_seq_one_letter_code
_entity_poly.pdbx_strand_id
1 'polypeptide(L)'
;MAALLRQQDLPLQTWKNGGGVTAEIAISPQGAHLADFDWRISMATIGADGGFSEFTGIDRSLVILAGKGVSLQFDKGGPQLLTPKDKPLRFAGEDKVYASLLQDEVTDFNVTTGRGRYCHLLR
;
A
#
# COMPACT_ATOMS: atom_id res chain seq x y z
N MET A 1 22.53 -3.28 -13.31
CA MET A 1 21.79 -4.27 -14.12
C MET A 1 20.31 -4.09 -13.84
N ALA A 2 19.44 -4.21 -14.85
CA ALA A 2 18.00 -4.20 -14.65
C ALA A 2 17.51 -5.64 -14.41
N ALA A 3 16.49 -5.80 -13.57
CA ALA A 3 15.83 -7.07 -13.30
C ALA A 3 14.37 -6.99 -13.75
N LEU A 4 13.83 -8.10 -14.26
CA LEU A 4 12.40 -8.27 -14.53
C LEU A 4 11.80 -9.10 -13.40
N LEU A 5 10.86 -8.52 -12.67
CA LEU A 5 10.10 -9.21 -11.62
C LEU A 5 8.71 -9.52 -12.14
N ARG A 6 8.28 -10.78 -12.03
CA ARG A 6 6.93 -11.19 -12.42
C ARG A 6 6.07 -11.32 -11.17
N GLN A 7 4.87 -10.75 -11.19
CA GLN A 7 3.96 -10.74 -10.04
C GLN A 7 3.71 -12.14 -9.47
N GLN A 8 3.50 -13.13 -10.34
CA GLN A 8 3.28 -14.53 -9.96
C GLN A 8 4.45 -15.19 -9.19
N ASP A 9 5.64 -14.62 -9.29
CA ASP A 9 6.85 -15.15 -8.66
C ASP A 9 7.17 -14.41 -7.34
N LEU A 10 6.38 -13.38 -6.98
CA LEU A 10 6.57 -12.63 -5.74
C LEU A 10 5.97 -13.37 -4.55
N PRO A 11 6.68 -13.47 -3.41
CA PRO A 11 6.15 -14.10 -2.23
C PRO A 11 4.98 -13.29 -1.66
N LEU A 12 3.90 -13.98 -1.33
CA LEU A 12 2.72 -13.38 -0.69
C LEU A 12 2.85 -13.45 0.82
N GLN A 13 2.60 -12.33 1.47
CA GLN A 13 2.51 -12.23 2.94
C GLN A 13 1.06 -11.95 3.33
N THR A 14 0.42 -12.90 3.99
CA THR A 14 -0.92 -12.71 4.56
C THR A 14 -0.87 -11.72 5.72
N TRP A 15 -1.83 -10.81 5.76
CA TRP A 15 -1.96 -9.86 6.84
C TRP A 15 -2.30 -10.58 8.15
N LYS A 16 -1.86 -10.01 9.28
CA LYS A 16 -2.12 -10.59 10.62
C LYS A 16 -3.61 -10.75 10.93
N ASN A 17 -4.45 -9.88 10.38
CA ASN A 17 -5.90 -9.92 10.54
C ASN A 17 -6.61 -10.85 9.53
N GLY A 18 -5.87 -11.47 8.60
CA GLY A 18 -6.43 -12.31 7.53
C GLY A 18 -7.21 -11.56 6.45
N GLY A 19 -7.29 -10.21 6.50
CA GLY A 19 -8.10 -9.40 5.60
C GLY A 19 -7.47 -9.13 4.23
N GLY A 20 -6.28 -9.67 3.97
CA GLY A 20 -5.59 -9.44 2.71
C GLY A 20 -4.21 -10.08 2.63
N VAL A 21 -3.56 -9.86 1.50
CA VAL A 21 -2.18 -10.29 1.23
C VAL A 21 -1.37 -9.14 0.64
N THR A 22 -0.06 -9.16 0.83
CA THR A 22 0.86 -8.24 0.17
C THR A 22 1.95 -9.01 -0.55
N ALA A 23 2.16 -8.68 -1.83
CA ALA A 23 3.32 -9.04 -2.62
C ALA A 23 4.33 -7.90 -2.53
N GLU A 24 5.50 -8.15 -1.94
CA GLU A 24 6.60 -7.20 -2.01
C GLU A 24 7.28 -7.29 -3.38
N ILE A 25 7.40 -6.15 -4.07
CA ILE A 25 8.10 -6.07 -5.36
C ILE A 25 9.58 -5.77 -5.11
N ALA A 26 9.86 -4.75 -4.27
CA ALA A 26 11.22 -4.37 -3.93
C ALA A 26 11.26 -3.64 -2.59
N ILE A 27 12.36 -3.79 -1.87
CA ILE A 27 12.62 -3.12 -0.61
C ILE A 27 14.09 -2.72 -0.53
N SER A 28 14.38 -1.59 0.12
CA SER A 28 15.74 -1.11 0.37
C SER A 28 15.95 -0.78 1.84
N PRO A 29 17.14 -1.09 2.40
CA PRO A 29 18.17 -1.94 1.79
C PRO A 29 17.65 -3.38 1.52
N GLN A 30 18.35 -4.13 0.68
CA GLN A 30 17.95 -5.51 0.39
C GLN A 30 17.89 -6.32 1.69
N GLY A 31 16.75 -6.97 1.94
CA GLY A 31 16.53 -7.74 3.17
C GLY A 31 16.09 -6.91 4.38
N ALA A 32 15.80 -5.61 4.21
CA ALA A 32 15.20 -4.79 5.27
C ALA A 32 13.84 -5.36 5.71
N HIS A 33 13.45 -5.00 6.93
CA HIS A 33 12.16 -5.35 7.49
C HIS A 33 11.18 -4.17 7.41
N LEU A 34 9.90 -4.44 7.67
CA LEU A 34 8.86 -3.40 7.71
C LEU A 34 9.11 -2.32 8.79
N ALA A 35 10.04 -2.54 9.71
CA ALA A 35 10.38 -1.60 10.78
C ALA A 35 11.50 -0.63 10.41
N ASP A 36 12.32 -0.92 9.40
CA ASP A 36 13.60 -0.22 9.16
C ASP A 36 13.96 -0.02 7.68
N PHE A 37 12.99 -0.16 6.78
CA PHE A 37 13.21 0.10 5.35
C PHE A 37 13.35 1.60 5.03
N ASP A 38 14.19 1.90 4.06
CA ASP A 38 14.34 3.23 3.46
C ASP A 38 13.24 3.51 2.43
N TRP A 39 12.93 2.52 1.60
CA TRP A 39 11.78 2.55 0.69
C TRP A 39 11.29 1.14 0.37
N ARG A 40 10.02 1.02 0.00
CA ARG A 40 9.37 -0.23 -0.37
C ARG A 40 8.35 -0.01 -1.47
N ILE A 41 8.29 -0.95 -2.40
CA ILE A 41 7.30 -1.03 -3.48
C ILE A 41 6.58 -2.37 -3.33
N SER A 42 5.26 -2.34 -3.30
CA SER A 42 4.45 -3.54 -3.09
C SER A 42 3.10 -3.46 -3.79
N MET A 43 2.48 -4.61 -4.00
CA MET A 43 1.07 -4.72 -4.36
C MET A 43 0.34 -5.39 -3.20
N ALA A 44 -0.86 -4.94 -2.87
CA ALA A 44 -1.71 -5.62 -1.91
C ALA A 44 -3.06 -5.99 -2.51
N THR A 45 -3.60 -7.11 -2.05
CA THR A 45 -5.00 -7.47 -2.26
C THR A 45 -5.72 -7.31 -0.93
N ILE A 46 -6.70 -6.40 -0.91
CA ILE A 46 -7.61 -6.16 0.20
C ILE A 46 -8.82 -7.06 -0.03
N GLY A 47 -8.93 -8.14 0.74
CA GLY A 47 -10.00 -9.13 0.64
C GLY A 47 -11.12 -8.93 1.66
N ALA A 48 -10.88 -8.15 2.71
CA ALA A 48 -11.88 -7.75 3.69
C ALA A 48 -11.59 -6.36 4.24
N ASP A 49 -12.64 -5.72 4.75
CA ASP A 49 -12.54 -4.47 5.50
C ASP A 49 -11.52 -4.56 6.63
N GLY A 50 -10.74 -3.51 6.85
CA GLY A 50 -9.76 -3.50 7.92
C GLY A 50 -8.83 -2.30 7.96
N GLY A 51 -8.13 -2.18 9.07
CA GLY A 51 -7.12 -1.14 9.29
C GLY A 51 -5.83 -1.42 8.53
N PHE A 52 -5.21 -0.36 7.99
CA PHE A 52 -3.85 -0.42 7.47
C PHE A 52 -2.82 -0.45 8.59
N SER A 53 -1.63 -0.96 8.28
CA SER A 53 -0.47 -0.81 9.16
C SER A 53 0.01 0.63 9.18
N GLU A 54 0.31 1.13 10.37
CA GLU A 54 0.90 2.44 10.62
C GLU A 54 2.43 2.37 10.52
N PHE A 55 3.04 3.36 9.87
CA PHE A 55 4.48 3.49 9.67
C PHE A 55 4.93 4.92 9.96
N THR A 56 5.46 5.17 11.16
CA THR A 56 5.90 6.51 11.57
C THR A 56 7.02 7.03 10.68
N GLY A 57 6.85 8.26 10.17
CA GLY A 57 7.88 8.93 9.38
C GLY A 57 8.02 8.39 7.95
N ILE A 58 7.03 7.64 7.46
CA ILE A 58 6.96 7.17 6.09
C ILE A 58 5.97 8.03 5.29
N ASP A 59 6.28 8.31 4.04
CA ASP A 59 5.29 8.81 3.07
C ASP A 59 4.79 7.64 2.23
N ARG A 60 3.46 7.54 2.03
CA ARG A 60 2.82 6.49 1.23
C ARG A 60 2.09 7.10 0.05
N SER A 61 2.17 6.45 -1.11
CA SER A 61 1.25 6.64 -2.23
C SER A 61 0.63 5.32 -2.62
N LEU A 62 -0.69 5.33 -2.82
CA LEU A 62 -1.50 4.14 -3.14
C LEU A 62 -2.36 4.43 -4.36
N VAL A 63 -2.43 3.48 -5.29
CA VAL A 63 -3.33 3.52 -6.44
C VAL A 63 -4.05 2.18 -6.60
N ILE A 64 -5.30 2.21 -7.02
CA ILE A 64 -6.08 1.00 -7.27
C ILE A 64 -5.83 0.50 -8.68
N LEU A 65 -5.46 -0.77 -8.80
CA LEU A 65 -5.21 -1.42 -10.08
C LEU A 65 -6.40 -2.23 -10.57
N ALA A 66 -7.10 -2.91 -9.66
CA ALA A 66 -8.23 -3.78 -9.98
C ALA A 66 -9.26 -3.82 -8.85
N GLY A 67 -10.48 -4.22 -9.18
CA GLY A 67 -11.63 -4.21 -8.28
C GLY A 67 -12.50 -2.96 -8.45
N LYS A 68 -13.61 -2.90 -7.71
CA LYS A 68 -14.57 -1.77 -7.80
C LYS A 68 -14.07 -0.50 -7.11
N GLY A 69 -13.19 -0.66 -6.13
CA GLY A 69 -12.64 0.44 -5.35
C GLY A 69 -12.80 0.22 -3.85
N VAL A 70 -12.19 1.11 -3.09
CA VAL A 70 -12.13 1.08 -1.63
C VAL A 70 -12.39 2.48 -1.08
N SER A 71 -13.16 2.56 0.00
CA SER A 71 -13.32 3.78 0.79
C SER A 71 -12.30 3.78 1.92
N LEU A 72 -11.44 4.78 1.96
CA LEU A 72 -10.42 4.95 2.99
C LEU A 72 -10.86 6.01 3.99
N GLN A 73 -11.17 5.60 5.21
CA GLN A 73 -11.48 6.50 6.32
C GLN A 73 -10.21 6.84 7.09
N PHE A 74 -9.92 8.13 7.21
CA PHE A 74 -8.82 8.67 8.01
C PHE A 74 -9.33 9.18 9.36
N ASP A 75 -8.52 9.14 10.41
CA ASP A 75 -8.86 9.72 11.73
C ASP A 75 -9.26 11.20 11.64
N LYS A 76 -8.66 11.94 10.68
CA LYS A 76 -8.96 13.34 10.41
C LYS A 76 -9.47 13.49 8.98
N GLY A 77 -10.71 13.97 8.85
CA GLY A 77 -11.35 14.23 7.55
C GLY A 77 -12.43 13.21 7.18
N GLY A 78 -13.02 13.43 6.01
CA GLY A 78 -14.03 12.52 5.44
C GLY A 78 -13.40 11.35 4.69
N PRO A 79 -14.18 10.29 4.42
CA PRO A 79 -13.70 9.14 3.66
C PRO A 79 -13.25 9.56 2.25
N GLN A 80 -12.16 8.96 1.79
CA GLN A 80 -11.65 9.11 0.43
C GLN A 80 -12.00 7.86 -0.38
N LEU A 81 -12.79 8.02 -1.43
CA LEU A 81 -13.11 6.94 -2.35
C LEU A 81 -12.00 6.81 -3.39
N LEU A 82 -11.48 5.59 -3.58
CA LEU A 82 -10.52 5.28 -4.63
C LEU A 82 -11.00 4.13 -5.50
N THR A 83 -10.96 4.36 -6.81
CA THR A 83 -11.26 3.39 -7.86
C THR A 83 -10.09 3.32 -8.85
N PRO A 84 -10.06 2.35 -9.79
CA PRO A 84 -9.04 2.31 -10.84
C PRO A 84 -8.95 3.55 -11.75
N LYS A 85 -9.93 4.46 -11.69
CA LYS A 85 -9.96 5.69 -12.49
C LYS A 85 -9.35 6.88 -11.76
N ASP A 86 -9.10 6.74 -10.47
CA ASP A 86 -8.63 7.84 -9.64
C ASP A 86 -7.10 7.94 -9.67
N LYS A 87 -6.62 9.16 -9.39
CA LYS A 87 -5.18 9.40 -9.26
C LYS A 87 -4.65 8.73 -7.98
N PRO A 88 -3.34 8.46 -7.90
CA PRO A 88 -2.74 7.97 -6.67
C PRO A 88 -3.07 8.87 -5.47
N LEU A 89 -3.48 8.26 -4.36
CA LEU A 89 -3.68 8.95 -3.09
C LEU A 89 -2.37 8.95 -2.31
N ARG A 90 -1.96 10.13 -1.84
CA ARG A 90 -0.80 10.30 -0.96
C ARG A 90 -1.24 10.61 0.46
N PHE A 91 -0.62 9.96 1.44
CA PHE A 91 -0.91 10.14 2.85
C PHE A 91 0.32 9.79 3.71
N ALA A 92 0.30 10.18 4.98
CA ALA A 92 1.38 9.88 5.91
C ALA A 92 1.26 8.43 6.39
N GLY A 93 2.38 7.76 6.58
CA GLY A 93 2.40 6.36 7.03
C GLY A 93 1.83 6.21 8.44
N GLU A 94 1.97 7.22 9.29
CA GLU A 94 1.39 7.30 10.63
C GLU A 94 -0.11 7.62 10.67
N ASP A 95 -0.75 7.88 9.52
CA ASP A 95 -2.19 8.09 9.50
C ASP A 95 -2.91 6.77 9.80
N LYS A 96 -3.88 6.81 10.72
CA LYS A 96 -4.80 5.69 10.90
C LYS A 96 -5.79 5.66 9.76
N VAL A 97 -5.77 4.56 9.01
CA VAL A 97 -6.63 4.35 7.85
C VAL A 97 -7.42 3.07 8.04
N TYR A 98 -8.74 3.17 7.91
CA TYR A 98 -9.62 2.02 7.81
C TYR A 98 -10.15 1.92 6.38
N ALA A 99 -9.94 0.76 5.75
CA ALA A 99 -10.39 0.47 4.40
C ALA A 99 -11.71 -0.30 4.43
N SER A 100 -12.70 0.18 3.70
CA SER A 100 -13.95 -0.52 3.42
C SER A 100 -14.12 -0.80 1.95
N LEU A 101 -14.31 -2.06 1.59
CA LEU A 101 -14.51 -2.48 0.21
C LEU A 101 -15.87 -2.02 -0.30
N LEU A 102 -15.92 -1.51 -1.53
CA LEU A 102 -17.20 -1.19 -2.16
C LEU A 102 -17.97 -2.45 -2.59
N GLN A 103 -17.22 -3.51 -2.91
CA GLN A 103 -17.77 -4.79 -3.34
C GLN A 103 -16.73 -5.90 -3.03
N ASP A 104 -16.29 -6.63 -4.04
CA ASP A 104 -15.30 -7.69 -3.94
C ASP A 104 -13.90 -7.14 -3.64
N GLU A 105 -12.91 -8.03 -3.60
CA GLU A 105 -11.52 -7.68 -3.35
C GLU A 105 -10.98 -6.60 -4.30
N VAL A 106 -10.02 -5.85 -3.77
CA VAL A 106 -9.35 -4.77 -4.49
C VAL A 106 -7.86 -5.04 -4.50
N THR A 107 -7.22 -4.88 -5.65
CA THR A 107 -5.77 -4.91 -5.76
C THR A 107 -5.24 -3.49 -5.92
N ASP A 108 -4.26 -3.14 -5.10
CA ASP A 108 -3.58 -1.85 -5.12
C ASP A 108 -2.09 -1.98 -5.46
N PHE A 109 -1.48 -0.83 -5.73
CA PHE A 109 -0.05 -0.65 -5.81
C PHE A 109 0.37 0.46 -4.84
N ASN A 110 1.37 0.15 -4.01
CA ASN A 110 1.88 1.00 -2.95
C ASN A 110 3.35 1.35 -3.19
N VAL A 111 3.68 2.63 -3.05
CA VAL A 111 5.06 3.12 -2.92
C VAL A 111 5.19 3.79 -1.57
N THR A 112 6.18 3.36 -0.79
CA THR A 112 6.44 3.92 0.54
C THR A 112 7.91 4.32 0.68
N THR A 113 8.17 5.48 1.28
CA THR A 113 9.53 6.03 1.42
C THR A 113 9.74 6.68 2.77
N GLY A 114 10.91 6.50 3.38
CA GLY A 114 11.35 7.20 4.58
C GLY A 114 11.45 8.70 4.37
N ARG A 115 10.61 9.45 5.08
CA ARG A 115 10.53 10.91 5.02
C ARG A 115 11.87 11.52 5.47
N GLY A 116 12.32 12.56 4.78
CA GLY A 116 13.59 13.23 5.06
C GLY A 116 14.83 12.56 4.47
N ARG A 117 14.71 11.32 3.96
CA ARG A 117 15.78 10.63 3.22
C ARG A 117 15.47 10.44 1.75
N TYR A 118 14.23 10.09 1.45
CA TYR A 118 13.76 9.79 0.10
C TYR A 118 12.48 10.56 -0.22
N CYS A 119 12.26 10.79 -1.51
CA CYS A 119 11.00 11.24 -2.06
C CYS A 119 10.61 10.33 -3.22
N HIS A 120 9.30 10.18 -3.45
CA HIS A 120 8.78 9.46 -4.59
C HIS A 120 7.70 10.25 -5.30
N LEU A 121 7.41 9.80 -6.51
CA LEU A 121 6.35 10.32 -7.36
C LEU A 121 5.67 9.13 -8.03
N LEU A 122 4.38 8.95 -7.75
CA LEU A 122 3.50 8.00 -8.42
C LEU A 122 2.47 8.82 -9.23
N ARG A 123 2.23 8.45 -10.48
CA ARG A 123 1.38 9.19 -11.43
C ARG A 123 0.49 8.25 -12.20
#